data_AF-A0A6L5EJY2-F1
#
_entry.id   AF-A0A6L5EJY2-F1
#
_cell.length_a   1.000
_cell.length_b   1.000
_cell.length_c   1.000
_cell.angle_alpha   90.00
_cell.angle_beta   90.00
_cell.angle_gamma   90.00
#
_symmetry.space_group_name_H-M   'P 1'
#
loop_
_entity.id
_entity.type
_entity.pdbx_description
1 polymer ?
#
loop_
_entity_poly.entity_id
_entity_poly.type
_entity_poly.pdbx_seq_one_letter_code
_entity_poly.pdbx_strand_id
1 'polypeptide(L)'
;VPIVYNEVEMDLSEATYVVFDVETTGLSAIYNDLIQVAASKMYKGNVIAEFDEFINPGHPLSAFTTELTGITDDHVKNAKPLEQVLQEFQEFCKDTVL
;
A
#
# COMPACT_ATOMS: atom_id res chain seq x y z
N VAL A 1 -15.92 8.72 16.30
CA VAL A 1 -15.26 7.86 15.29
C VAL A 1 -14.63 6.72 16.08
N PRO A 2 -14.93 5.45 15.78
CA PRO A 2 -14.27 4.33 16.45
C PRO A 2 -12.77 4.35 16.15
N ILE A 3 -11.96 3.97 17.14
CA ILE A 3 -10.49 3.95 17.03
C ILE A 3 -10.00 2.62 16.47
N VAL A 4 -10.79 1.54 16.66
CA VAL A 4 -10.52 0.19 16.19
C VAL A 4 -11.73 -0.33 15.43
N TYR A 5 -11.48 -1.08 14.37
CA TYR A 5 -12.47 -1.83 13.60
C TYR A 5 -12.11 -3.31 13.65
N ASN A 6 -13.11 -4.21 13.62
CA ASN A 6 -12.90 -5.66 13.70
C ASN A 6 -12.05 -6.08 14.92
N GLU A 7 -12.44 -5.63 16.10
CA GLU A 7 -11.71 -5.91 17.33
C GLU A 7 -11.59 -7.42 17.60
N VAL A 8 -10.40 -7.82 18.04
CA VAL A 8 -10.08 -9.19 18.43
C VAL A 8 -9.27 -9.15 19.73
N GLU A 9 -9.49 -10.12 20.61
CA GLU A 9 -8.68 -10.28 21.81
C GLU A 9 -7.31 -10.84 21.42
N MET A 10 -6.25 -10.06 21.64
CA MET A 10 -4.88 -10.38 21.21
C MET A 10 -3.85 -9.75 22.15
N ASP A 11 -2.76 -10.47 22.43
CA ASP A 11 -1.55 -9.90 23.01
C ASP A 11 -0.75 -9.18 21.91
N LEU A 12 -0.63 -7.86 22.01
CA LEU A 12 0.08 -7.04 21.02
C LEU A 12 1.55 -7.43 20.87
N SER A 13 2.19 -8.04 21.88
CA SER A 13 3.58 -8.49 21.79
C SER A 13 3.75 -9.74 20.90
N GLU A 14 2.67 -10.48 20.67
CA GLU A 14 2.62 -11.65 19.79
C GLU A 14 1.90 -11.34 18.46
N ALA A 15 1.46 -10.09 18.25
CA ALA A 15 0.77 -9.68 17.03
C ALA A 15 1.69 -9.72 15.82
N THR A 16 1.16 -10.22 14.70
CA THR A 16 1.70 -9.94 13.37
C THR A 16 1.05 -8.66 12.87
N TYR A 17 1.84 -7.72 12.38
CA TYR A 17 1.34 -6.42 11.92
C TYR A 17 1.98 -6.05 10.58
N VAL A 18 1.31 -5.23 9.80
CA VAL A 18 1.84 -4.72 8.54
C VAL A 18 2.10 -3.23 8.67
N VAL A 19 3.32 -2.83 8.37
CA VAL A 19 3.67 -1.42 8.17
C VAL A 19 3.68 -1.19 6.66
N PHE A 20 2.97 -0.17 6.20
CA PHE A 20 2.88 0.13 4.77
C PHE A 20 2.92 1.63 4.51
N ASP A 21 3.34 1.96 3.30
CA ASP A 21 3.37 3.30 2.75
C ASP A 21 2.83 3.28 1.32
N VAL A 22 2.39 4.44 0.86
CA VAL A 22 1.72 4.59 -0.43
C VAL A 22 2.20 5.82 -1.18
N GLU A 23 2.30 5.68 -2.50
CA GLU A 23 2.57 6.80 -3.39
C GLU A 23 1.34 7.11 -4.24
N THR A 24 1.09 8.41 -4.48
CA THR A 24 -0.12 8.90 -5.15
C THR A 24 0.20 9.94 -6.19
N THR A 25 -0.74 10.20 -7.11
CA THR A 25 -0.60 11.27 -8.11
C THR A 25 -0.76 12.68 -7.53
N GLY A 26 -1.13 12.79 -6.25
CA GLY A 26 -1.29 14.04 -5.50
C GLY A 26 -1.99 13.85 -4.15
N LEU A 27 -2.20 14.94 -3.41
CA LEU A 27 -2.58 14.88 -1.99
C LEU A 27 -4.08 14.61 -1.72
N SER A 28 -4.90 14.42 -2.75
CA SER A 28 -6.35 14.25 -2.59
C SER A 28 -6.80 12.81 -2.81
N ALA A 29 -7.27 12.14 -1.76
CA ALA A 29 -7.99 10.85 -1.89
C ALA A 29 -9.30 10.95 -2.72
N ILE A 30 -9.77 12.21 -2.90
CA ILE A 30 -10.74 12.72 -3.87
C ILE A 30 -10.50 12.34 -5.33
N TYR A 31 -9.37 12.88 -5.78
CA TYR A 31 -9.12 13.26 -7.16
C TYR A 31 -7.79 12.72 -7.66
N ASN A 32 -7.02 12.05 -6.81
CA ASN A 32 -5.73 11.48 -7.13
C ASN A 32 -5.76 9.96 -6.98
N ASP A 33 -4.92 9.32 -7.77
CA ASP A 33 -4.82 7.89 -7.88
C ASP A 33 -3.65 7.37 -7.07
N LEU A 34 -3.79 6.15 -6.58
CA LEU A 34 -2.72 5.37 -5.97
C LEU A 34 -1.83 4.79 -7.08
N ILE A 35 -0.51 4.95 -6.95
CA ILE A 35 0.47 4.50 -7.96
C ILE A 35 1.51 3.52 -7.42
N GLN A 36 1.60 3.34 -6.10
CA GLN A 36 2.39 2.27 -5.47
C GLN A 36 1.81 1.93 -4.10
N VAL A 37 1.94 0.65 -3.70
CA VAL A 37 1.81 0.20 -2.30
C VAL A 37 3.06 -0.60 -1.94
N ALA A 38 3.76 -0.16 -0.89
CA ALA A 38 4.90 -0.87 -0.34
C ALA A 38 4.61 -1.25 1.12
N ALA A 39 4.90 -2.48 1.52
CA ALA A 39 4.58 -2.97 2.85
C ALA A 39 5.54 -4.05 3.34
N SER A 40 5.74 -4.07 4.66
CA SER A 40 6.47 -5.11 5.37
C SER A 40 5.57 -5.74 6.41
N LYS A 41 5.39 -7.06 6.34
CA LYS A 41 4.75 -7.85 7.39
C LYS A 41 5.77 -8.15 8.46
N MET A 42 5.41 -7.83 9.70
CA MET A 42 6.29 -7.83 10.85
C MET A 42 5.82 -8.84 11.89
N TYR A 43 6.76 -9.58 12.48
CA TYR A 43 6.50 -10.39 13.67
C TYR A 43 7.68 -10.27 14.63
N LYS A 44 7.39 -9.88 15.88
CA LYS A 44 8.40 -9.63 16.93
C LYS A 44 9.55 -8.73 16.46
N GLY A 45 9.21 -7.66 15.74
CA GLY A 45 10.17 -6.69 15.22
C GLY A 45 10.97 -7.14 14.00
N ASN A 46 10.72 -8.32 13.45
CA ASN A 46 11.39 -8.82 12.25
C ASN A 46 10.47 -8.77 11.03
N VAL A 47 11.02 -8.44 9.87
CA VAL A 47 10.32 -8.58 8.59
C VAL A 47 10.18 -10.07 8.27
N ILE A 48 8.95 -10.53 8.02
CA ILE A 48 8.64 -11.92 7.66
C ILE A 48 8.08 -12.06 6.25
N ALA A 49 7.62 -10.96 5.64
CA ALA A 49 7.25 -10.89 4.23
C ALA A 49 7.25 -9.43 3.77
N GLU A 50 7.40 -9.21 2.47
CA GLU A 50 7.37 -7.89 1.83
C GLU A 50 6.37 -7.91 0.67
N PHE A 51 5.79 -6.75 0.39
CA PHE A 51 4.89 -6.49 -0.73
C PHE A 51 5.29 -5.14 -1.34
N ASP A 52 5.57 -5.10 -2.63
CA ASP A 52 5.92 -3.87 -3.35
C ASP A 52 5.36 -3.96 -4.77
N GLU A 53 4.32 -3.17 -5.04
CA GLU A 53 3.61 -3.19 -6.30
C GLU A 53 3.35 -1.77 -6.80
N PHE A 54 3.71 -1.52 -8.05
CA PHE A 54 3.24 -0.34 -8.78
C PHE A 54 1.80 -0.56 -9.26
N ILE A 55 1.07 0.53 -9.42
CA ILE A 55 -0.31 0.54 -9.89
C ILE A 55 -0.41 1.42 -11.13
N ASN A 56 -1.11 0.94 -12.15
CA ASN A 56 -1.38 1.71 -13.36
C ASN A 56 -2.56 2.67 -13.13
N PRO A 57 -2.34 4.00 -13.13
CA PRO A 57 -3.42 4.98 -12.94
C PRO A 57 -4.27 5.20 -14.21
N GLY A 58 -3.90 4.58 -15.35
CA GLY A 58 -4.63 4.71 -16.62
C GLY A 58 -4.37 6.02 -17.36
N HIS A 59 -3.48 6.87 -16.86
CA HIS A 59 -3.06 8.14 -17.49
C HIS A 59 -1.57 8.44 -17.19
N PRO A 60 -0.94 9.36 -17.93
CA PRO A 60 0.45 9.73 -17.68
C PRO A 60 0.66 10.51 -16.38
N LEU A 61 1.78 10.27 -15.71
CA LEU A 61 2.17 10.98 -14.50
C LEU A 61 2.59 12.43 -14.82
N SER A 62 2.32 13.34 -13.88
CA SER A 62 2.82 14.71 -13.98
C SER A 62 4.32 14.74 -13.70
N ALA A 63 5.04 15.70 -14.29
CA ALA A 63 6.46 15.90 -14.01
C ALA A 63 6.74 16.12 -12.51
N PHE A 64 5.84 16.82 -11.81
CA PHE A 64 5.92 17.03 -10.37
C PHE A 64 5.81 15.72 -9.58
N THR A 65 4.85 14.85 -9.93
CA THR A 65 4.70 13.53 -9.29
C THR A 65 5.95 12.69 -9.49
N THR A 66 6.48 12.67 -10.72
CA THR A 66 7.71 11.94 -11.05
C THR A 66 8.92 12.47 -10.30
N GLU A 67 9.07 13.80 -10.18
CA GLU A 67 10.16 14.43 -9.44
C GLU A 67 10.06 14.16 -7.93
N LEU A 68 8.86 14.18 -7.38
CA LEU A 68 8.63 13.99 -5.95
C LEU A 68 8.84 12.54 -5.51
N THR A 69 8.31 11.59 -6.28
CA THR A 69 8.25 10.16 -5.89
C THR A 69 9.36 9.32 -6.53
N GLY A 70 9.96 9.79 -7.62
CA GLY A 70 10.87 9.00 -8.46
C GLY A 70 10.17 7.96 -9.36
N ILE A 71 8.84 7.86 -9.29
CA ILE A 71 8.05 6.93 -10.10
C ILE A 71 7.79 7.54 -11.48
N THR A 72 8.06 6.79 -12.54
CA THR A 72 7.93 7.23 -13.93
C THR A 72 6.80 6.51 -14.63
N ASP A 73 6.37 7.02 -15.79
CA ASP A 73 5.39 6.33 -16.65
C ASP A 73 5.83 4.91 -17.03
N ASP A 74 7.14 4.66 -17.13
CA ASP A 74 7.66 3.32 -17.44
C ASP A 74 7.43 2.31 -16.31
N HIS A 75 7.39 2.77 -15.05
CA HIS A 75 7.06 1.92 -13.91
C HIS A 75 5.57 1.54 -13.90
N VAL A 76 4.68 2.47 -14.25
CA VAL A 76 3.22 2.30 -14.05
C VAL A 76 2.45 1.86 -15.30
N LYS A 77 2.92 2.16 -16.52
CA LYS A 77 2.13 1.95 -17.76
C LYS A 77 1.69 0.50 -18.00
N ASN A 78 2.47 -0.48 -17.53
CA ASN A 78 2.19 -1.91 -17.67
C ASN A 78 1.94 -2.58 -16.32
N ALA A 79 1.85 -1.79 -15.24
CA ALA A 79 1.57 -2.31 -13.92
C ALA A 79 0.12 -2.79 -13.82
N LYS A 80 -0.19 -3.51 -12.74
CA LYS A 80 -1.52 -4.04 -12.45
C LYS A 80 -2.52 -2.89 -12.24
N PRO A 81 -3.82 -3.09 -12.54
CA PRO A 81 -4.85 -2.13 -12.19
C PRO A 81 -5.05 -2.08 -10.66
N LEU A 82 -5.56 -0.94 -10.17
CA LEU A 82 -5.76 -0.66 -8.75
C LEU A 82 -6.49 -1.80 -8.00
N GLU A 83 -7.62 -2.26 -8.54
CA GLU A 83 -8.45 -3.28 -7.89
C GLU A 83 -7.68 -4.58 -7.64
N GLN A 84 -6.86 -4.99 -8.60
CA GLN A 84 -6.06 -6.21 -8.47
C GLN A 84 -5.01 -6.06 -7.37
N VAL A 85 -4.27 -4.94 -7.36
CA VAL A 85 -3.23 -4.70 -6.33
C VAL A 85 -3.85 -4.62 -4.94
N LEU A 86 -5.01 -3.98 -4.79
CA LEU A 86 -5.69 -3.90 -3.49
C LEU A 86 -6.22 -5.26 -3.02
N GLN A 87 -6.67 -6.14 -3.91
CA GLN A 87 -7.04 -7.51 -3.55
C GLN A 87 -5.82 -8.32 -3.10
N GLU A 88 -4.70 -8.22 -3.81
CA GLU A 88 -3.44 -8.87 -3.45
C GLU A 88 -2.90 -8.33 -2.11
N PHE A 89 -2.95 -7.01 -1.89
CA PHE A 89 -2.56 -6.38 -0.64
C PHE A 89 -3.50 -6.76 0.52
N GLN A 90 -4.80 -6.88 0.29
CA GLN A 90 -5.75 -7.34 1.30
C GLN A 90 -5.44 -8.78 1.75
N GLU A 91 -5.13 -9.68 0.80
CA GLU A 91 -4.71 -11.05 1.15
C GLU A 91 -3.36 -11.05 1.87
N PHE A 92 -2.42 -10.19 1.46
CA PHE A 92 -1.16 -10.00 2.19
C PHE A 92 -1.40 -9.56 3.64
N CYS A 93 -2.36 -8.67 3.90
CA CYS A 93 -2.68 -8.14 5.23
C CYS A 93 -3.56 -9.06 6.09
N LYS A 94 -4.00 -10.20 5.57
CA LYS A 94 -4.89 -11.11 6.28
C LYS A 94 -4.29 -11.60 7.60
N ASP A 95 -5.14 -11.65 8.64
CA ASP A 95 -4.79 -12.04 10.01
C ASP A 95 -3.66 -11.20 10.64
N THR A 96 -3.56 -9.93 10.24
CA THR A 96 -2.60 -8.96 10.80
C THR A 96 -3.28 -7.71 11.33
N VAL A 97 -2.57 -6.98 12.20
CA VAL A 97 -2.93 -5.61 12.59
C VAL A 97 -2.44 -4.62 11.52
N LEU A 98 -3.30 -3.65 11.19
CA LEU A 98 -3.03 -2.51 10.30
C LEU A 98 -3.04 -1.19 11.08
#